data_AF-A0A534HVZ1-F1
#
_entry.id   AF-A0A534HVZ1-F1
#
_cell.length_a   1.000
_cell.length_b   1.000
_cell.length_c   1.000
_cell.angle_alpha   90.00
_cell.angle_beta   90.00
_cell.angle_gamma   90.00
#
_symmetry.space_group_name_H-M   'P 1'
#
loop_
_entity.id
_entity.type
_entity.pdbx_description
1 polymer ?
#
loop_
_entity_poly.entity_id
_entity_poly.type
_entity_poly.pdbx_seq_one_letter_code
_entity_poly.pdbx_strand_id
1 'polypeptide(L)'
;MSPSDARSTVVRYTAGERTTHWLIALAFVLAALSGLVLFHPALFWLSVFFGGGPWTRILHPFIGLFMLIVFLSFAATVWDDNRMQPADWQWLRRWRDVVNNREEQLPE
;
A
#
# COMPACT_ATOMS: atom_id res chain seq x y z
N MET A 1 21.57 -4.65 -36.00
CA MET A 1 20.75 -4.50 -34.79
C MET A 1 19.57 -3.63 -35.19
N SER A 2 18.37 -4.22 -35.32
CA SER A 2 17.18 -3.52 -35.85
C SER A 2 16.66 -2.52 -34.82
N PRO A 3 16.19 -1.32 -35.21
CA PRO A 3 15.58 -0.33 -34.30
C PRO A 3 14.30 -0.81 -33.57
N SER A 4 13.87 -2.05 -33.77
CA SER A 4 12.63 -2.64 -33.27
C SER A 4 12.71 -3.26 -31.87
N ASP A 5 13.86 -3.25 -31.20
CA ASP A 5 14.05 -3.80 -29.84
C ASP A 5 13.91 -2.77 -28.71
N ALA A 6 13.32 -1.60 -28.99
CA ALA A 6 12.80 -0.75 -27.92
C ALA A 6 11.53 -1.41 -27.38
N ARG A 7 11.65 -2.31 -26.40
CA ARG A 7 10.52 -2.86 -25.63
C ARG A 7 9.58 -1.69 -25.28
N SER A 8 8.45 -1.61 -25.96
CA SER A 8 7.46 -0.56 -25.72
C SER A 8 6.97 -0.72 -24.28
N THR A 9 7.30 0.23 -23.41
CA THR A 9 6.85 0.21 -22.01
C THR A 9 5.32 0.20 -22.00
N VAL A 10 4.72 -0.89 -21.51
CA VAL A 10 3.27 -0.98 -21.32
C VAL A 10 2.87 -0.17 -20.10
N VAL A 11 1.85 0.66 -20.23
CA VAL A 11 1.31 1.43 -19.10
C VAL A 11 0.48 0.49 -18.22
N ARG A 12 1.07 0.03 -17.11
CA ARG A 12 0.39 -0.82 -16.11
C ARG A 12 -0.45 -0.02 -15.13
N TYR A 13 0.00 1.18 -14.76
CA TYR A 13 -0.69 2.09 -13.84
C TYR A 13 -0.70 3.51 -14.39
N THR A 14 -1.87 4.13 -14.35
CA THR A 14 -2.10 5.52 -14.75
C THR A 14 -1.38 6.49 -13.80
N ALA A 15 -1.22 7.75 -14.23
CA ALA A 15 -0.68 8.80 -13.36
C ALA A 15 -1.58 9.05 -12.13
N GLY A 16 -2.90 8.91 -12.27
CA GLY A 16 -3.87 9.04 -11.19
C GLY A 16 -3.69 7.98 -10.11
N GLU A 17 -3.66 6.70 -10.48
CA GLU A 17 -3.47 5.59 -9.54
C GLU A 17 -2.17 5.71 -8.75
N ARG A 18 -1.07 6.10 -9.41
CA ARG A 18 0.21 6.34 -8.74
C ARG A 18 0.12 7.47 -7.71
N THR A 19 -0.56 8.56 -8.06
CA THR A 19 -0.72 9.70 -7.16
C THR A 19 -1.55 9.31 -5.94
N THR A 20 -2.68 8.63 -6.15
CA THR A 20 -3.53 8.12 -5.08
C THR A 20 -2.78 7.13 -4.19
N HIS A 21 -1.99 6.22 -4.76
CA HIS A 21 -1.15 5.30 -4.01
C HIS A 21 -0.13 6.03 -3.12
N TRP A 22 0.58 7.03 -3.66
CA TRP A 22 1.53 7.82 -2.88
C TRP A 22 0.87 8.63 -1.76
N LEU A 23 -0.34 9.15 -1.99
CA LEU A 23 -1.13 9.81 -0.94
C LEU A 23 -1.49 8.85 0.19
N ILE A 24 -1.95 7.64 -0.13
CA ILE A 24 -2.25 6.59 0.85
C ILE A 24 -0.98 6.20 1.61
N ALA A 25 0.13 5.96 0.91
CA ALA A 25 1.40 5.56 1.50
C ALA A 25 1.92 6.61 2.49
N LEU A 26 1.88 7.89 2.11
CA LEU A 26 2.28 8.99 3.00
C LEU A 26 1.36 9.09 4.23
N ALA A 27 0.04 9.04 4.02
CA ALA A 27 -0.93 9.08 5.11
C ALA A 27 -0.74 7.89 6.07
N PHE A 28 -0.49 6.70 5.54
CA PHE A 28 -0.20 5.50 6.32
C PHE A 28 1.06 5.66 7.18
N VAL A 29 2.16 6.15 6.61
CA VAL A 29 3.40 6.39 7.38
C VAL A 29 3.15 7.37 8.53
N LEU A 30 2.45 8.47 8.27
CA LEU A 30 2.12 9.45 9.31
C LEU A 30 1.18 8.86 10.37
N ALA A 31 0.17 8.08 9.97
CA ALA A 31 -0.77 7.43 10.89
C ALA A 31 -0.06 6.35 11.73
N ALA A 32 0.83 5.56 11.12
CA ALA A 32 1.59 4.52 11.80
C ALA A 32 2.56 5.14 12.82
N LEU A 33 3.32 6.16 12.46
CA LEU A 33 4.24 6.84 13.38
C LEU A 33 3.50 7.51 14.54
N SER A 34 2.41 8.23 14.27
CA SER A 34 1.59 8.83 15.33
C SER A 34 0.87 7.77 16.18
N GLY A 35 0.46 6.64 15.59
CA GLY A 35 -0.10 5.50 16.32
C GLY A 35 0.92 4.85 17.25
N LEU A 36 2.17 4.70 16.80
CA LEU A 36 3.26 4.16 17.62
C LEU A 36 3.56 5.04 18.84
N VAL A 37 3.51 6.37 18.70
CA VAL A 37 3.59 7.33 19.83
C VAL A 37 2.54 7.04 20.88
N LEU A 38 1.29 6.76 20.45
CA LEU A 38 0.15 6.53 21.34
C LEU A 38 0.10 5.11 21.90
N PHE A 39 0.71 4.15 21.20
CA PHE A 39 0.69 2.74 21.54
C PHE A 39 1.68 2.37 22.64
N HIS A 40 2.95 2.79 22.54
CA HIS A 40 3.99 2.39 23.49
C HIS A 40 4.82 3.58 23.99
N PRO A 41 4.97 3.78 25.33
CA PRO A 41 5.68 4.94 25.89
C PRO A 41 7.12 5.11 25.42
N ALA A 42 7.84 4.02 25.16
CA ALA A 42 9.22 4.08 24.65
C ALA A 42 9.33 4.79 23.27
N LEU A 43 8.22 4.88 22.54
CA LEU A 43 8.15 5.52 21.22
C LEU A 43 7.65 6.97 21.30
N PHE A 44 7.43 7.52 22.50
CA PHE A 44 6.89 8.86 22.68
C PHE A 44 7.78 9.96 22.07
N TRP A 45 9.08 9.72 21.90
CA TRP A 45 10.00 10.65 21.25
C TRP A 45 9.60 10.96 19.79
N LEU A 46 8.90 10.05 19.10
CA LEU A 46 8.35 10.28 17.76
C LEU A 46 7.30 11.41 17.74
N SER A 47 6.76 11.82 18.88
CA SER A 47 5.82 12.95 18.97
C SER A 47 6.43 14.28 18.52
N VAL A 48 7.77 14.39 18.48
CA VAL A 48 8.48 15.56 17.97
C VAL A 48 8.10 15.86 16.51
N PHE A 49 7.85 14.82 15.69
CA PHE A 49 7.44 15.00 14.28
C PHE A 49 6.05 15.63 14.13
N PHE A 50 5.23 15.59 15.18
CA PHE A 50 3.83 16.05 15.15
C PHE A 50 3.60 17.29 16.02
N GLY A 51 4.66 17.92 16.55
CA GLY A 51 4.53 19.09 17.44
C GLY A 51 4.24 18.74 18.91
N GLY A 52 4.49 17.49 19.32
CA GLY A 52 4.37 17.01 20.70
C GLY A 52 3.15 16.12 20.95
N GLY A 53 3.02 15.62 22.19
CA GLY A 53 1.98 14.67 22.59
C GLY A 53 0.54 15.15 22.33
N PRO A 54 0.16 16.39 22.72
CA PRO A 54 -1.19 16.91 22.48
C PRO A 54 -1.55 16.96 20.98
N TRP A 55 -0.65 17.51 20.15
CA TRP A 55 -0.87 17.60 18.71
C TRP A 55 -0.91 16.23 18.03
N THR A 56 -0.08 15.27 18.48
CA THR A 56 -0.13 13.89 17.96
C THR A 56 -1.51 13.28 18.14
N ARG A 57 -2.15 13.47 19.31
CA ARG A 57 -3.50 12.97 19.59
C ARG A 57 -4.57 13.63 18.74
N ILE A 58 -4.43 14.93 18.49
CA ILE A 58 -5.37 15.70 17.67
C ILE A 58 -5.23 15.31 16.19
N LEU A 59 -4.01 15.25 15.66
CA LEU A 59 -3.75 15.03 14.23
C LEU A 59 -4.01 13.58 13.79
N HIS A 60 -3.70 12.59 14.64
CA HIS A 60 -3.83 11.17 14.30
C HIS A 60 -5.20 10.78 13.70
N PRO A 61 -6.36 11.11 14.33
CA PRO A 61 -7.66 10.76 13.76
C PRO A 61 -7.95 11.46 12.43
N PHE A 62 -7.49 12.69 12.21
CA PHE A 62 -7.66 13.37 10.92
C PHE A 62 -6.81 12.73 9.82
N ILE A 63 -5.58 12.33 10.14
CA ILE A 63 -4.71 11.59 9.22
C ILE A 63 -5.35 10.24 8.87
N GLY A 64 -5.88 9.52 9.87
CA GLY A 64 -6.59 8.26 9.67
C GLY A 64 -7.85 8.41 8.82
N LEU A 65 -8.65 9.45 9.05
CA LEU A 65 -9.84 9.75 8.25
C LEU A 65 -9.48 10.10 6.80
N PHE A 66 -8.46 10.94 6.60
CA PHE A 66 -7.94 11.25 5.27
C PHE A 66 -7.49 9.98 4.55
N MET A 67 -6.68 9.15 5.22
CA MET A 67 -6.24 7.86 4.67
C MET A 67 -7.41 6.97 4.28
N LEU A 68 -8.42 6.85 5.15
CA LEU A 68 -9.62 6.04 4.90
C LEU A 68 -10.35 6.50 3.63
N ILE A 69 -10.59 7.81 3.47
CA ILE A 69 -11.29 8.36 2.30
C ILE A 69 -10.52 8.05 1.01
N VAL A 70 -9.22 8.37 0.99
CA VAL A 70 -8.38 8.14 -0.20
C VAL A 70 -8.27 6.65 -0.52
N PHE A 71 -8.13 5.80 0.51
CA PHE A 71 -8.07 4.35 0.36
C PHE A 71 -9.38 3.78 -0.20
N LEU A 72 -10.55 4.21 0.29
CA LEU A 72 -11.83 3.72 -0.23
C LEU A 72 -12.04 4.12 -1.69
N SER A 73 -11.65 5.35 -2.08
CA SER A 73 -11.70 5.77 -3.48
C SER A 73 -10.77 4.93 -4.37
N PHE A 74 -9.57 4.58 -3.89
CA PHE A 74 -8.66 3.70 -4.61
C PHE A 74 -9.19 2.26 -4.69
N ALA A 75 -9.64 1.70 -3.58
CA ALA A 75 -10.17 0.35 -3.48
C ALA A 75 -11.39 0.15 -4.38
N ALA A 76 -12.27 1.16 -4.51
CA ALA A 76 -13.40 1.12 -5.44
C ALA A 76 -12.95 1.06 -6.92
N THR A 77 -11.78 1.61 -7.25
CA THR A 77 -11.23 1.62 -8.62
C THR A 77 -10.68 0.25 -9.01
N VAL A 78 -10.00 -0.43 -8.08
CA VAL A 78 -9.35 -1.74 -8.32
C VAL A 78 -10.20 -2.93 -7.85
N TRP A 79 -11.44 -2.68 -7.42
CA TRP A 79 -12.28 -3.68 -6.78
C TRP A 79 -12.51 -4.92 -7.66
N ASP A 80 -12.74 -4.69 -8.95
CA ASP A 80 -13.04 -5.75 -9.90
C ASP A 80 -11.81 -6.59 -10.24
N ASP A 81 -10.63 -5.98 -10.29
CA ASP A 81 -9.36 -6.66 -10.54
C ASP A 81 -8.89 -7.51 -9.35
N ASN A 82 -9.38 -7.21 -8.13
CA ASN A 82 -9.01 -7.89 -6.89
C ASN A 82 -9.97 -9.03 -6.49
N ARG A 83 -10.89 -9.44 -7.38
CA ARG A 83 -11.80 -10.56 -7.11
C ARG A 83 -11.06 -11.89 -7.14
N MET A 84 -11.23 -12.69 -6.08
CA MET A 84 -10.62 -14.02 -5.97
C MET A 84 -11.11 -14.98 -7.06
N GLN A 85 -10.17 -15.50 -7.85
CA GLN A 85 -10.39 -16.48 -8.89
C GLN A 85 -9.93 -17.88 -8.45
N PRO A 86 -10.38 -18.97 -9.11
CA PRO A 86 -9.92 -20.33 -8.80
C PRO A 86 -8.40 -20.52 -8.89
N ALA A 87 -7.72 -19.73 -9.73
CA ALA A 87 -6.26 -19.72 -9.83
C ALA A 87 -5.59 -19.19 -8.55
N ASP A 88 -6.13 -18.15 -7.93
CA ASP A 88 -5.59 -17.56 -6.68
C ASP A 88 -5.59 -18.58 -5.53
N TRP A 89 -6.61 -19.43 -5.46
CA TRP A 89 -6.66 -20.51 -4.47
C TRP A 89 -5.55 -21.54 -4.66
N GLN A 90 -5.16 -21.82 -5.91
CA GLN A 90 -4.04 -22.70 -6.20
C GLN A 90 -2.71 -22.03 -5.88
N TRP A 91 -2.57 -20.73 -6.19
CA TRP A 91 -1.44 -19.91 -5.81
C TRP A 91 -1.21 -19.90 -4.29
N LEU A 92 -2.28 -19.70 -3.50
CA LEU A 92 -2.23 -19.74 -2.03
C LEU A 92 -1.82 -21.11 -1.49
N ARG A 93 -2.29 -22.21 -2.10
CA ARG A 93 -1.90 -23.58 -1.71
C ARG A 93 -0.42 -23.85 -1.98
N ARG A 94 0.18 -23.19 -2.98
CA ARG A 94 1.59 -23.31 -3.37
C ARG A 94 2.46 -22.19 -2.81
N TRP A 95 2.11 -21.62 -1.64
CA TRP A 95 2.84 -20.49 -1.05
C TRP A 95 4.36 -20.74 -0.88
N ARG A 96 4.78 -21.99 -0.66
CA ARG A 96 6.20 -22.34 -0.57
C ARG A 96 6.93 -22.11 -1.88
N ASP A 97 6.30 -22.42 -3.01
CA ASP A 97 6.89 -22.23 -4.33
C ASP A 97 6.91 -20.74 -4.69
N VAL A 98 5.88 -19.98 -4.30
CA VAL A 98 5.85 -18.51 -4.41
C VAL A 98 7.01 -17.86 -3.66
N VAL A 99 7.19 -18.18 -2.37
CA VAL A 99 8.24 -17.58 -1.53
C VAL A 99 9.65 -17.99 -1.99
N ASN A 100 9.77 -19.16 -2.62
CA ASN A 100 11.02 -19.63 -3.25
C ASN A 100 11.19 -19.20 -4.71
N ASN A 101 10.36 -18.28 -5.20
CA ASN A 101 10.43 -17.70 -6.55
C ASN A 101 10.37 -18.74 -7.69
N ARG A 102 9.62 -19.84 -7.50
CA ARG A 102 9.41 -20.91 -8.49
C ARG A 102 8.13 -20.67 -9.29
N GLU A 103 8.13 -19.60 -10.08
CA GLU A 103 6.94 -19.15 -10.81
C GLU A 103 6.46 -20.15 -11.87
N GLU A 104 7.36 -20.96 -12.41
CA GLU A 104 7.06 -22.09 -13.33
C GLU A 104 6.12 -23.16 -12.73
N GLN A 105 5.96 -23.18 -11.40
CA GLN A 105 5.06 -24.10 -10.71
C GLN A 105 3.75 -23.43 -10.29
N LEU A 106 3.51 -22.18 -10.70
CA LEU A 106 2.28 -21.46 -10.41
C LEU A 106 1.28 -21.60 -11.56
N PRO A 107 -0.04 -21.52 -11.29
CA PRO A 107 -1.04 -21.42 -12.34
C PRO A 107 -0.84 -20.14 -13.14
N GLU A 108 -1.08 -20.20 -14.45
CA GLU A 108 -1.22 -19.00 -15.31
C GLU A 108 -2.54 -18.26 -15.03
#